data_AF-A0A815WPJ2-F1
#
_entry.id   AF-A0A815WPJ2-F1
#
_cell.length_a   1.000
_cell.length_b   1.000
_cell.length_c   1.000
_cell.angle_alpha   90.00
_cell.angle_beta   90.00
_cell.angle_gamma   90.00
#
_symmetry.space_group_name_H-M   'P 1'
#
loop_
_entity.id
_entity.type
_entity.pdbx_description
1 polymer ?
#
loop_
_entity_poly.entity_id
_entity_poly.type
_entity_poly.pdbx_seq_one_letter_code
_entity_poly.pdbx_strand_id
1 'polypeptide(L)'
;NILSADGMTEPDVLAINAASASIATSDIPWNGPIAAVRIGSIDGQFIVNPNRQQIQKSDLNLVVSVNSKGHLVMIDAAANRLSDEKFFSALQYSVECCLPIIEQIKNLSSKTKRTNIELQKLDNSLIEKLTTLSYDRLFKIFTDSTLDKIARDTALTLVRQ
;
A
#
# COMPACT_ATOMS: atom_id res chain seq x y z
N ASN A 1 18.33 -8.37 -1.19
CA ASN A 1 19.79 -8.29 -1.42
C ASN A 1 19.99 -7.71 -2.82
N ILE A 2 20.81 -6.67 -2.97
CA ILE A 2 21.12 -6.08 -4.28
C ILE A 2 22.27 -6.90 -4.86
N LEU A 3 21.98 -7.71 -5.87
CA LEU A 3 22.98 -8.61 -6.47
C LEU A 3 23.93 -7.87 -7.43
N SER A 4 23.40 -6.90 -8.16
CA SER A 4 24.12 -6.03 -9.09
C SER A 4 23.32 -4.75 -9.32
N ALA A 5 24.00 -3.67 -9.67
CA ALA A 5 23.40 -2.38 -10.02
C ALA A 5 24.17 -1.74 -11.18
N ASP A 6 23.44 -1.20 -12.15
CA ASP A 6 24.00 -0.50 -13.32
C ASP A 6 24.35 0.97 -13.05
N GLY A 7 23.96 1.49 -11.88
CA GLY A 7 24.16 2.89 -11.48
C GLY A 7 23.19 3.88 -12.13
N MET A 8 22.25 3.42 -12.97
CA MET A 8 21.27 4.23 -13.68
C MET A 8 19.84 3.99 -13.19
N THR A 9 19.52 2.72 -12.91
CA THR A 9 18.20 2.28 -12.46
C THR A 9 18.21 2.16 -10.94
N GLU A 10 17.26 2.80 -10.26
CA GLU A 10 17.11 2.62 -8.81
C GLU A 10 16.55 1.22 -8.51
N PRO A 11 17.16 0.48 -7.57
CA PRO A 11 16.78 -0.91 -7.29
C PRO A 11 15.53 -1.02 -6.40
N ASP A 12 15.00 0.08 -5.88
CA ASP A 12 13.91 0.10 -4.91
C ASP A 12 12.58 -0.43 -5.46
N VAL A 13 12.15 0.06 -6.63
CA VAL A 13 10.95 -0.43 -7.32
C VAL A 13 11.10 -1.91 -7.69
N LEU A 14 12.29 -2.32 -8.13
CA LEU A 14 12.59 -3.72 -8.40
C LEU A 14 12.48 -4.56 -7.13
N ALA A 15 12.94 -4.06 -5.99
CA ALA A 15 12.83 -4.75 -4.71
C ALA A 15 11.37 -4.93 -4.26
N ILE A 16 10.50 -3.95 -4.48
CA ILE A 16 9.05 -4.06 -4.18
C ILE A 16 8.43 -5.18 -5.04
N ASN A 17 8.69 -5.16 -6.35
CA ASN A 17 8.17 -6.17 -7.27
C ASN A 17 8.74 -7.57 -6.97
N ALA A 18 10.02 -7.66 -6.60
CA ALA A 18 10.65 -8.91 -6.21
C ALA A 18 10.06 -9.49 -4.91
N ALA A 19 9.76 -8.64 -3.93
CA ALA A 19 9.08 -9.07 -2.70
C ALA A 19 7.68 -9.62 -3.01
N SER A 20 6.92 -8.92 -3.85
CA SER A 20 5.62 -9.38 -4.34
C SER A 20 5.72 -10.73 -5.06
N ALA A 21 6.66 -10.88 -5.99
CA ALA A 21 6.89 -12.12 -6.73
C ALA A 21 7.33 -13.27 -5.81
N SER A 22 8.19 -12.99 -4.83
CA SER A 22 8.66 -13.99 -3.87
C SER A 22 7.51 -14.53 -3.02
N ILE A 23 6.66 -13.65 -2.46
CA ILE A 23 5.51 -14.08 -1.66
C ILE A 23 4.47 -14.77 -2.56
N ALA A 24 4.26 -14.26 -3.78
CA ALA A 24 3.35 -14.86 -4.75
C ALA A 24 3.77 -16.28 -5.16
N THR A 25 5.07 -16.56 -5.26
CA THR A 25 5.60 -17.90 -5.59
C THR A 25 5.80 -18.81 -4.37
N SER A 26 5.68 -18.27 -3.16
CA SER A 26 5.75 -19.03 -1.91
C SER A 26 4.42 -19.76 -1.60
N ASP A 27 4.43 -20.56 -0.54
CA ASP A 27 3.22 -21.15 0.05
C ASP A 27 2.49 -20.20 1.03
N ILE A 28 3.02 -18.99 1.28
CA ILE A 28 2.47 -18.06 2.26
C ILE A 28 1.11 -17.51 1.76
N PRO A 29 0.03 -17.55 2.57
CA PRO A 29 -1.27 -17.00 2.21
C PRO A 29 -1.17 -15.48 2.22
N TRP A 30 -1.30 -14.89 1.05
CA TRP A 30 -1.19 -13.45 0.87
C TRP A 30 -2.10 -13.02 -0.27
N ASN A 31 -2.92 -12.00 -0.02
CA ASN A 31 -3.92 -11.49 -0.96
C ASN A 31 -3.32 -10.52 -2.00
N GLY A 32 -2.17 -10.90 -2.56
CA GLY A 32 -1.54 -10.20 -3.69
C GLY A 32 -1.85 -10.87 -5.04
N PRO A 33 -0.97 -10.73 -6.05
CA PRO A 33 0.24 -9.91 -6.03
C PRO A 33 -0.05 -8.42 -6.12
N ILE A 34 0.96 -7.63 -5.76
CA ILE A 34 1.04 -6.21 -6.09
C ILE A 34 2.12 -5.99 -7.16
N ALA A 35 2.05 -4.88 -7.87
CA ALA A 35 3.18 -4.37 -8.62
C ALA A 35 3.41 -2.91 -8.26
N ALA A 36 4.64 -2.45 -8.46
CA ALA A 36 5.03 -1.08 -8.23
C ALA A 36 5.79 -0.51 -9.43
N VAL A 37 5.61 0.79 -9.63
CA VAL A 37 6.35 1.58 -10.62
C VAL A 37 6.72 2.94 -10.02
N ARG A 38 7.77 3.56 -10.58
CA ARG A 38 8.06 4.97 -10.37
C ARG A 38 7.59 5.78 -11.58
N ILE A 39 6.90 6.88 -11.37
CA ILE A 39 6.49 7.83 -12.40
C ILE A 39 7.26 9.13 -12.22
N GLY A 40 7.91 9.57 -13.30
CA GLY A 40 8.45 10.91 -13.45
C GLY A 40 7.58 11.78 -14.36
N SER A 41 7.78 13.09 -14.32
CA SER A 41 7.22 14.07 -15.25
C SER A 41 8.34 15.00 -15.74
N ILE A 42 8.69 14.92 -17.02
CA ILE A 42 9.68 15.80 -17.66
C ILE A 42 8.98 16.51 -18.82
N ASP A 43 9.09 17.84 -18.88
CA ASP A 43 8.44 18.67 -19.90
C ASP A 43 6.93 18.41 -20.04
N GLY A 44 6.28 18.09 -18.91
CA GLY A 44 4.85 17.77 -18.84
C GLY A 44 4.45 16.37 -19.32
N GLN A 45 5.40 15.50 -19.66
CA GLN A 45 5.15 14.12 -20.08
C GLN A 45 5.54 13.11 -18.99
N PHE A 46 4.70 12.09 -18.81
CA PHE A 46 4.98 11.03 -17.85
C PHE A 46 5.97 10.01 -18.38
N ILE A 47 6.90 9.61 -17.52
CA ILE A 47 7.90 8.58 -17.79
C ILE A 47 7.77 7.50 -16.72
N VAL A 48 7.56 6.26 -17.13
CA VAL A 48 7.57 5.10 -16.23
C VAL A 48 9.01 4.62 -15.99
N ASN A 49 9.29 4.29 -14.73
CA ASN A 49 10.59 3.87 -14.20
C ASN A 49 11.77 4.72 -14.75
N PRO A 50 11.72 6.06 -14.59
CA PRO A 50 12.77 6.95 -15.03
C PRO A 50 14.10 6.60 -14.35
N ASN A 51 15.19 6.74 -15.10
CA ASN A 51 16.54 6.59 -14.55
C ASN A 51 16.91 7.77 -13.64
N ARG A 52 18.05 7.65 -12.94
CA ARG A 52 18.55 8.69 -12.02
C ARG A 52 18.63 10.08 -12.63
N GLN A 53 19.12 10.21 -13.86
CA GLN A 53 19.27 11.50 -14.53
C GLN A 53 17.92 12.10 -14.90
N GLN A 54 16.96 11.27 -15.29
CA GLN A 54 15.59 11.69 -15.59
C GLN A 54 14.89 12.19 -14.33
N ILE A 55 15.03 11.47 -13.19
CA ILE A 55 14.44 11.92 -11.92
C ILE A 55 14.98 13.27 -11.44
N GLN A 56 16.26 13.56 -11.65
CA GLN A 56 16.82 14.88 -11.30
C GLN A 56 16.22 16.04 -12.09
N LYS A 57 15.70 15.77 -13.29
CA LYS A 57 15.02 16.75 -14.15
C LYS A 57 13.49 16.71 -14.03
N SER A 58 12.98 15.83 -13.17
CA SER A 58 11.57 15.52 -13.10
C SER A 58 10.86 16.41 -12.10
N ASP A 59 9.70 16.94 -12.48
CA ASP A 59 8.80 17.67 -11.57
C ASP A 59 7.99 16.73 -10.68
N LEU A 60 8.09 15.41 -10.89
CA LEU A 60 7.41 14.37 -10.13
C LEU A 60 8.36 13.19 -9.84
N ASN A 61 8.35 12.69 -8.63
CA ASN A 61 8.92 11.40 -8.27
C ASN A 61 7.86 10.65 -7.47
N LEU A 62 7.08 9.84 -8.17
CA LEU A 62 5.91 9.15 -7.64
C LEU A 62 6.15 7.64 -7.66
N VAL A 63 6.29 7.00 -6.51
CA VAL A 63 6.28 5.54 -6.40
C VAL A 63 4.91 5.09 -5.97
N VAL A 64 4.30 4.21 -6.76
CA VAL A 64 2.97 3.68 -6.49
C VAL A 64 3.02 2.17 -6.55
N SER A 65 2.27 1.52 -5.66
CA SER A 65 1.95 0.10 -5.80
C SER A 65 0.46 -0.15 -5.93
N VAL A 66 0.12 -1.15 -6.72
CA VAL A 66 -1.25 -1.47 -7.15
C VAL A 66 -1.48 -2.96 -6.97
N ASN A 67 -2.69 -3.34 -6.55
CA ASN A 67 -3.10 -4.74 -6.46
C ASN A 67 -3.73 -5.23 -7.78
N SER A 68 -4.04 -6.52 -7.85
CA SER A 68 -4.61 -7.12 -9.05
C SER A 68 -6.00 -6.64 -9.48
N LYS A 69 -6.65 -5.79 -8.68
CA LYS A 69 -7.94 -5.16 -9.02
C LYS A 69 -7.76 -3.73 -9.54
N GLY A 70 -6.52 -3.24 -9.64
CA GLY A 70 -6.24 -1.85 -9.99
C GLY A 70 -6.37 -0.88 -8.81
N HIS A 71 -6.52 -1.37 -7.57
CA HIS A 71 -6.58 -0.47 -6.41
C HIS A 71 -5.16 -0.08 -5.97
N LEU A 72 -4.99 1.20 -5.66
CA LEU A 72 -3.78 1.76 -5.05
C LEU A 72 -3.61 1.16 -3.64
N VAL A 73 -2.42 0.63 -3.37
CA VAL A 73 -2.05 0.03 -2.07
C VAL A 73 -1.07 0.92 -1.31
N MET A 74 -0.16 1.58 -2.02
CA MET A 74 0.82 2.51 -1.44
C MET A 74 1.12 3.62 -2.44
N ILE A 75 1.30 4.84 -1.92
CA ILE A 75 1.71 6.03 -2.66
C ILE A 75 2.81 6.71 -1.85
N ASP A 76 3.96 6.97 -2.47
CA ASP A 76 5.04 7.80 -1.95
C ASP A 76 5.45 8.79 -3.05
N ALA A 77 5.45 10.08 -2.74
CA ALA A 77 5.57 11.11 -3.77
C ALA A 77 6.31 12.35 -3.30
N ALA A 78 7.18 12.86 -4.16
CA ALA A 78 7.70 14.21 -4.12
C ALA A 78 7.39 14.91 -5.45
N ALA A 79 6.92 16.16 -5.41
CA ALA A 79 6.55 16.90 -6.61
C ALA A 79 6.89 18.39 -6.49
N ASN A 80 7.26 19.02 -7.60
CA ASN A 80 7.55 20.44 -7.69
C ASN A 80 6.38 21.20 -8.32
N ARG A 81 5.43 21.66 -7.50
CA ARG A 81 4.27 22.46 -7.92
C ARG A 81 3.47 21.84 -9.08
N LEU A 82 3.23 20.53 -9.03
CA LEU A 82 2.33 19.85 -9.95
C LEU A 82 0.87 20.22 -9.63
N SER A 83 0.01 20.36 -10.64
CA SER A 83 -1.43 20.52 -10.41
C SER A 83 -2.06 19.20 -9.95
N ASP A 84 -3.14 19.29 -9.18
CA ASP A 84 -3.90 18.11 -8.71
C ASP A 84 -4.33 17.23 -9.89
N GLU A 85 -4.83 17.84 -10.98
CA GLU A 85 -5.23 17.13 -12.20
C GLU A 85 -4.10 16.29 -12.78
N LYS A 86 -2.89 16.87 -12.90
CA LYS A 86 -1.72 16.13 -13.39
C LYS A 86 -1.31 15.03 -12.42
N PHE A 87 -1.41 15.26 -11.11
CA PHE A 87 -1.11 14.25 -10.12
C PHE A 87 -2.08 13.06 -10.22
N PHE A 88 -3.38 13.32 -10.39
CA PHE A 88 -4.38 12.27 -10.63
C PHE A 88 -4.12 11.50 -11.93
N SER A 89 -3.76 12.19 -13.02
CA SER A 89 -3.38 11.51 -14.27
C SER A 89 -2.13 10.63 -14.10
N ALA A 90 -1.15 11.07 -13.30
CA ALA A 90 0.02 10.26 -12.99
C ALA A 90 -0.34 8.99 -12.18
N LEU A 91 -1.29 9.10 -11.24
CA LEU A 91 -1.82 7.94 -10.51
C LEU A 91 -2.51 6.96 -11.46
N GLN A 92 -3.37 7.43 -12.36
CA GLN A 92 -4.04 6.58 -13.35
C GLN A 92 -3.03 5.86 -14.26
N TYR A 93 -2.06 6.61 -14.78
CA TYR A 93 -0.98 6.06 -15.61
C TYR A 93 -0.15 5.00 -14.85
N SER A 94 0.09 5.20 -13.56
CA SER A 94 0.79 4.21 -12.72
C SER A 94 0.01 2.89 -12.60
N VAL A 95 -1.32 2.92 -12.54
CA VAL A 95 -2.17 1.72 -12.53
C VAL A 95 -2.01 0.95 -13.82
N GLU A 96 -2.12 1.62 -14.96
CA GLU A 96 -1.96 1.00 -16.29
C GLU A 96 -0.61 0.31 -16.43
N CYS A 97 0.46 0.94 -15.94
CA CYS A 97 1.81 0.40 -15.98
C CYS A 97 2.04 -0.78 -15.01
N CYS A 98 1.30 -0.85 -13.91
CA CYS A 98 1.42 -1.94 -12.92
C CYS A 98 0.73 -3.23 -13.36
N LEU A 99 -0.38 -3.15 -14.09
CA LEU A 99 -1.19 -4.33 -14.44
C LEU A 99 -0.41 -5.40 -15.23
N PRO A 100 0.41 -5.07 -16.25
CA PRO A 100 1.22 -6.07 -16.94
C PRO A 100 2.22 -6.79 -16.02
N ILE A 101 2.83 -6.07 -15.06
CA ILE A 101 3.76 -6.67 -14.09
C ILE A 101 3.01 -7.67 -13.20
N ILE A 102 1.80 -7.33 -12.77
CA ILE A 102 0.93 -8.22 -11.98
C ILE A 102 0.63 -9.51 -12.75
N GLU A 103 0.32 -9.41 -14.04
CA GLU A 103 0.05 -10.59 -14.88
C GLU A 103 1.29 -11.48 -14.97
N GLN A 104 2.48 -10.91 -15.15
CA GLN A 104 3.72 -11.69 -15.16
C GLN A 104 3.97 -12.38 -13.82
N ILE A 105 3.76 -11.69 -12.69
CA ILE A 105 3.90 -12.29 -11.36
C ILE A 105 2.91 -13.44 -11.15
N LYS A 106 1.65 -13.28 -11.60
CA LYS A 106 0.65 -14.36 -11.53
C LYS A 106 1.08 -15.57 -12.36
N ASN A 107 1.64 -15.36 -13.54
CA ASN A 107 2.12 -16.45 -14.40
C ASN A 107 3.29 -17.23 -13.79
N LEU A 108 4.09 -16.60 -12.92
CA LEU A 108 5.16 -17.26 -12.17
C LEU A 108 4.63 -18.10 -10.99
N SER A 109 3.43 -17.80 -10.48
CA SER A 109 2.87 -18.44 -9.29
C SER A 109 2.27 -19.82 -9.62
N SER A 110 3.01 -20.89 -9.35
CA SER A 110 2.57 -22.27 -9.57
C SER A 110 2.29 -23.09 -8.29
N LYS A 111 2.64 -22.56 -7.11
CA LYS A 111 2.52 -23.29 -5.84
C LYS A 111 1.17 -23.09 -5.15
N THR A 112 0.65 -24.17 -4.57
CA THR A 112 -0.52 -24.12 -3.68
C THR A 112 -0.17 -23.38 -2.38
N LYS A 113 -1.07 -22.51 -1.92
CA LYS A 113 -0.91 -21.79 -0.65
C LYS A 113 -1.23 -22.71 0.53
N ARG A 114 -0.49 -22.58 1.64
CA ARG A 114 -0.77 -23.30 2.89
C ARG A 114 -2.11 -22.85 3.46
N THR A 115 -2.99 -23.77 3.82
CA THR A 115 -4.36 -23.45 4.29
C THR A 115 -4.48 -23.39 5.81
N ASN A 116 -3.52 -23.96 6.54
CA ASN A 116 -3.57 -24.12 8.00
C ASN A 116 -3.02 -22.89 8.75
N ILE A 117 -3.62 -21.72 8.52
CA ILE A 117 -3.49 -20.61 9.47
C ILE A 117 -4.84 -20.49 10.18
N GLU A 118 -4.97 -21.14 11.34
CA GLU A 118 -6.08 -20.87 12.25
C GLU A 118 -5.90 -19.46 12.81
N LEU A 119 -6.50 -18.48 12.13
CA LEU A 119 -6.73 -17.18 12.73
C LEU A 119 -7.73 -17.39 13.86
N GLN A 120 -7.38 -16.96 15.07
CA GLN A 120 -8.33 -16.93 16.18
C GLN A 120 -9.51 -16.03 15.79
N LYS A 121 -10.64 -16.65 15.44
CA LYS A 121 -11.90 -15.93 15.24
C LYS A 121 -12.51 -15.73 16.62
N LEU A 122 -12.79 -14.48 16.99
CA LEU A 122 -13.60 -14.22 18.16
C LEU A 122 -15.00 -14.79 17.95
N ASP A 123 -15.56 -15.39 19.00
CA ASP A 123 -16.95 -15.83 19.00
C ASP A 123 -17.88 -14.62 18.81
N ASN A 124 -18.85 -14.75 17.90
CA ASN A 124 -19.84 -13.71 17.64
C ASN A 124 -20.63 -13.36 18.90
N SER A 125 -20.92 -14.33 19.77
CA SER A 125 -21.63 -14.07 21.04
C SER A 125 -20.81 -13.18 21.97
N LEU A 126 -19.48 -13.32 21.96
CA LEU A 126 -18.58 -12.48 22.72
C LEU A 126 -18.53 -11.07 22.14
N ILE A 127 -18.47 -10.94 20.81
CA ILE A 127 -18.50 -9.64 20.12
C ILE A 127 -19.80 -8.88 20.45
N GLU A 128 -20.95 -9.55 20.42
CA GLU A 128 -22.24 -8.95 20.77
C GLU A 128 -22.25 -8.46 22.22
N LYS A 129 -21.84 -9.30 23.17
CA LYS A 129 -21.75 -8.93 24.59
C LYS A 129 -20.83 -7.73 24.82
N LEU A 130 -19.63 -7.74 24.22
CA LEU A 130 -18.69 -6.63 24.32
C LEU A 130 -19.27 -5.35 23.71
N THR A 131 -19.97 -5.47 22.59
CA THR A 131 -20.64 -4.33 21.95
C THR A 131 -21.69 -3.74 22.87
N THR A 132 -22.60 -4.55 23.42
CA THR A 132 -23.61 -4.07 24.38
C THR A 132 -23.01 -3.38 25.60
N LEU A 133 -21.90 -3.91 26.15
CA LEU A 133 -21.26 -3.36 27.35
C LEU A 133 -20.48 -2.06 27.11
N SER A 134 -19.93 -1.87 25.91
CA SER A 134 -18.99 -0.79 25.63
C SER A 134 -19.51 0.30 24.69
N TYR A 135 -20.53 0.02 23.87
CA TYR A 135 -20.95 0.90 22.78
C TYR A 135 -21.29 2.33 23.26
N ASP A 136 -22.19 2.48 24.24
CA ASP A 136 -22.60 3.81 24.71
C ASP A 136 -21.44 4.62 25.33
N ARG A 137 -20.52 3.92 26.00
CA ARG A 137 -19.33 4.55 26.62
C ARG A 137 -18.36 5.01 25.54
N LEU A 138 -18.08 4.17 24.55
CA LEU A 138 -17.23 4.49 23.41
C LEU A 138 -17.84 5.61 22.55
N PHE A 139 -19.15 5.56 22.30
CA PHE A 139 -19.88 6.56 21.54
C PHE A 139 -19.70 7.93 22.18
N LYS A 140 -19.97 8.06 23.49
CA LYS A 140 -19.78 9.32 24.23
C LYS A 140 -18.34 9.86 24.09
N ILE A 141 -17.34 9.00 24.28
CA ILE A 141 -15.91 9.39 24.17
C ILE A 141 -15.57 9.89 22.77
N PHE A 142 -16.03 9.20 21.71
CA PHE A 142 -15.71 9.58 20.33
C PHE A 142 -16.49 10.79 19.85
N THR A 143 -17.63 11.11 20.46
CA THR A 143 -18.42 12.31 20.15
C THR A 143 -18.02 13.54 20.99
N ASP A 144 -17.19 13.36 22.02
CA ASP A 144 -16.74 14.45 22.87
C ASP A 144 -15.56 15.20 22.23
N SER A 145 -15.87 16.37 21.64
CA SER A 145 -14.88 17.25 21.01
C SER A 145 -13.98 17.98 21.99
N THR A 146 -14.25 17.91 23.30
CA THR A 146 -13.43 18.58 24.34
C THR A 146 -12.20 17.75 24.74
N LEU A 147 -12.17 16.46 24.42
CA LEU A 147 -11.06 15.57 24.77
C LEU A 147 -9.87 15.74 23.81
N ASP A 148 -8.70 16.01 24.38
CA ASP A 148 -7.44 15.91 23.66
C ASP A 148 -7.01 14.44 23.44
N LYS A 149 -5.85 14.22 22.81
CA LYS A 149 -5.33 12.88 22.53
C LYS A 149 -5.17 12.05 23.82
N ILE A 150 -4.56 12.62 24.86
CA ILE A 150 -4.19 11.89 26.08
C ILE A 150 -5.43 11.60 26.92
N ALA A 151 -6.32 12.57 27.05
CA ALA A 151 -7.58 12.42 27.78
C ALA A 151 -8.47 11.35 27.13
N ARG A 152 -8.53 11.33 25.79
CA ARG A 152 -9.28 10.31 25.04
C ARG A 152 -8.69 8.92 25.22
N ASP A 153 -7.37 8.77 25.11
CA ASP A 153 -6.69 7.48 25.33
C ASP A 153 -6.90 6.96 26.76
N THR A 154 -6.89 7.87 27.75
CA THR A 154 -7.17 7.54 29.15
C THR A 154 -8.61 7.07 29.33
N ALA A 155 -9.59 7.80 28.77
CA ALA A 155 -11.00 7.41 28.82
C ALA A 155 -11.26 6.06 28.15
N LEU A 156 -10.64 5.80 27.00
CA LEU A 156 -10.71 4.50 26.31
C LEU A 156 -10.11 3.37 27.14
N THR A 157 -9.00 3.64 27.85
CA THR A 157 -8.38 2.66 28.75
C THR A 157 -9.30 2.27 29.90
N LEU A 158 -10.06 3.22 30.45
CA LEU A 158 -11.08 2.95 31.48
C LEU A 158 -12.30 2.16 30.97
N VAL A 159 -12.58 2.20 29.66
CA VAL A 159 -13.64 1.37 29.05
C VAL A 159 -13.16 -0.06 28.81
N ARG A 160 -11.85 -0.25 28.62
CA ARG A 160 -11.23 -1.56 28.40
C ARG A 160 -11.12 -2.39 29.69
N GLN A 161 -11.04 -1.75 30.85
CA GLN A 161 -11.03 -2.36 32.18
C GLN A 161 -12.45 -2.72 32.64
#